data_AF-A0A538Q6S5-F1
#
_entry.id   AF-A0A538Q6S5-F1
#
_cell.length_a   1.000
_cell.length_b   1.000
_cell.length_c   1.000
_cell.angle_alpha   90.00
_cell.angle_beta   90.00
_cell.angle_gamma   90.00
#
_symmetry.space_group_name_H-M   'P 1'
#
loop_
_entity.id
_entity.type
_entity.pdbx_description
1 polymer ?
#
loop_
_entity_poly.entity_id
_entity_poly.type
_entity_poly.pdbx_seq_one_letter_code
_entity_poly.pdbx_strand_id
1 'polypeptide(L)'
;MSDQDEGEIVPFPPLPPAPLPPRFPPDPRQRTRNRIVGAISSQLSEGEMQLAADIGVTGYPASGVNLGQIKDALEGALERFSMTTLQARWESDVRSFVLSVLHAWVQRAKHMKADLCDKGIAIEIETQDDHGYYHYRFDVFSGRG
;
A
#
# COMPACT_ATOMS: atom_id res chain seq x y z
N MET A 1 34.91 21.65 -5.91
CA MET A 1 34.51 20.22 -5.87
C MET A 1 33.01 20.22 -6.07
N SER A 2 32.58 19.45 -7.06
CA SER A 2 31.42 19.63 -7.96
C SER A 2 30.05 20.00 -7.36
N ASP A 3 29.53 21.15 -7.81
CA ASP A 3 28.10 21.52 -7.91
C ASP A 3 27.44 20.74 -9.07
N GLN A 4 27.11 19.46 -8.88
CA GLN A 4 26.41 18.69 -9.92
C GLN A 4 25.15 17.96 -9.45
N ASP A 5 24.70 18.20 -8.22
CA ASP A 5 23.49 17.56 -7.66
C ASP A 5 22.24 18.47 -7.65
N GLU A 6 22.34 19.68 -8.22
CA GLU A 6 21.18 20.56 -8.42
C GLU A 6 20.43 20.17 -9.69
N GLY A 7 19.54 19.18 -9.57
CA GLY A 7 18.46 18.99 -10.54
C GLY A 7 18.38 17.64 -11.23
N GLU A 8 18.96 16.57 -10.65
CA GLU A 8 18.64 15.22 -11.15
C GLU A 8 17.16 14.90 -10.84
N ILE A 9 16.31 15.09 -11.86
CA ILE A 9 14.91 14.68 -11.81
C ILE A 9 14.89 13.16 -11.88
N VAL A 10 14.97 12.50 -10.72
CA VAL A 10 14.75 11.04 -10.62
C VAL A 10 13.25 10.78 -10.79
N PRO A 11 12.78 10.21 -11.92
CA PRO A 11 11.37 9.93 -12.10
C PRO A 11 10.95 8.79 -11.17
N PHE A 12 9.75 8.88 -10.61
CA PHE A 12 9.17 7.70 -9.96
C PHE A 12 8.89 6.62 -11.00
N PRO A 13 9.14 5.34 -10.65
CA PRO A 13 8.57 4.26 -11.44
C PRO A 13 7.04 4.32 -11.37
N PRO A 14 6.34 3.71 -12.34
CA PRO A 14 4.90 3.53 -12.22
C PRO A 14 4.59 2.78 -10.92
N LEU A 15 3.43 3.06 -10.32
CA LEU A 15 2.98 2.35 -9.13
C LEU A 15 3.04 0.84 -9.38
N PRO A 16 3.66 0.06 -8.48
CA PRO A 16 3.72 -1.38 -8.64
C PRO A 16 2.28 -1.92 -8.67
N PRO A 17 1.97 -2.85 -9.59
CA PRO A 17 0.63 -3.41 -9.69
C PRO A 17 0.24 -4.03 -8.34
N ALA A 18 -1.02 -3.84 -7.93
CA ALA A 18 -1.51 -4.44 -6.70
C ALA A 18 -1.28 -5.97 -6.75
N PRO A 19 -0.85 -6.58 -5.64
CA PRO A 19 -0.58 -8.00 -5.62
C PRO A 19 -1.86 -8.77 -5.91
N LEU A 20 -1.73 -9.89 -6.65
CA LEU A 20 -2.87 -10.78 -6.83
C LEU A 20 -3.35 -11.25 -5.47
N PRO A 21 -4.67 -11.28 -5.25
CA PRO A 21 -5.21 -11.76 -4.00
C PRO A 21 -4.68 -13.16 -3.68
N PRO A 22 -4.17 -13.38 -2.45
CA PRO A 22 -3.75 -14.69 -2.02
C PRO A 22 -4.93 -15.61 -2.21
N ARG A 23 -4.66 -16.78 -2.76
CA ARG A 23 -5.66 -17.82 -2.96
C ARG A 23 -5.96 -18.48 -1.61
N PHE A 24 -6.52 -17.72 -0.69
CA PHE A 24 -7.15 -18.28 0.49
C PHE A 24 -8.52 -18.85 0.10
N PRO A 25 -8.98 -19.92 0.77
CA PRO A 25 -10.38 -20.32 0.63
C PRO A 25 -11.30 -19.12 0.93
N PRO A 26 -12.49 -19.03 0.31
CA PRO A 26 -13.43 -17.93 0.53
C PRO A 26 -13.63 -17.70 2.03
N ASP A 27 -13.29 -16.49 2.50
CA ASP A 27 -13.40 -16.17 3.91
C ASP A 27 -14.88 -16.25 4.32
N PRO A 28 -15.27 -17.16 5.24
CA PRO A 28 -16.65 -17.28 5.70
C PRO A 28 -17.20 -15.97 6.29
N ARG A 29 -16.33 -15.03 6.72
CA ARG A 29 -16.67 -13.70 7.23
C ARG A 29 -17.19 -12.76 6.13
N GLN A 30 -16.85 -13.02 4.87
CA GLN A 30 -17.34 -12.23 3.73
C GLN A 30 -18.74 -12.65 3.27
N ARG A 31 -19.30 -13.76 3.77
CA ARG A 31 -20.64 -14.23 3.36
C ARG A 31 -21.74 -13.21 3.63
N THR A 32 -21.74 -12.58 4.80
CA THR A 32 -22.78 -11.61 5.18
C THR A 32 -22.70 -10.36 4.32
N ARG A 33 -21.50 -9.82 4.11
CA ARG A 33 -21.28 -8.67 3.22
C ARG A 33 -21.62 -9.02 1.77
N ASN A 34 -21.14 -10.15 1.24
CA ASN A 34 -21.44 -10.59 -0.13
C ASN A 34 -22.93 -10.80 -0.33
N ARG A 35 -23.65 -11.26 0.69
CA ARG A 35 -25.12 -11.37 0.67
C ARG A 35 -25.80 -10.01 0.66
N ILE A 36 -25.34 -9.06 1.47
CA ILE A 36 -25.88 -7.69 1.51
C ILE A 36 -25.60 -6.96 0.20
N VAL A 37 -24.36 -6.99 -0.29
CA VAL A 37 -23.97 -6.41 -1.58
C VAL A 37 -24.74 -7.06 -2.72
N GLY A 38 -24.86 -8.39 -2.74
CA GLY A 38 -25.65 -9.11 -3.74
C GLY A 38 -27.14 -8.74 -3.73
N ALA A 39 -27.71 -8.55 -2.54
CA ALA A 39 -29.10 -8.11 -2.39
C ALA A 39 -29.28 -6.67 -2.89
N ILE A 40 -28.37 -5.75 -2.54
CA ILE A 40 -28.40 -4.35 -2.98
C ILE A 40 -28.20 -4.25 -4.49
N SER A 41 -27.23 -4.99 -5.06
CA SER A 41 -26.99 -4.99 -6.51
C SER A 41 -28.18 -5.56 -7.29
N SER A 42 -28.85 -6.59 -6.76
CA SER A 42 -30.04 -7.16 -7.40
C SER A 42 -31.21 -6.16 -7.44
N GLN A 43 -31.29 -5.24 -6.48
CA GLN A 43 -32.33 -4.22 -6.38
C GLN A 43 -32.04 -2.96 -7.23
N LEU A 44 -30.80 -2.75 -7.66
CA LEU A 44 -30.36 -1.56 -8.40
C LEU A 44 -30.23 -1.77 -9.92
N SER A 45 -30.83 -2.85 -10.45
CA SER A 45 -30.62 -3.34 -11.83
C SER A 45 -31.31 -2.51 -12.95
N GLU A 46 -31.42 -1.18 -12.83
CA GLU A 46 -31.99 -0.36 -13.92
C GLU A 46 -31.28 0.98 -14.21
N GLY A 47 -30.20 1.34 -13.52
CA GLY A 47 -29.50 2.59 -13.86
C GLY A 47 -28.07 2.62 -13.37
N GLU A 48 -27.15 2.77 -14.32
CA GLU A 48 -25.70 2.97 -14.17
C GLU A 48 -25.25 3.47 -12.80
N MET A 49 -24.93 2.53 -11.92
CA MET A 49 -24.01 2.78 -10.83
C MET A 49 -23.14 1.55 -10.71
N GLN A 50 -21.97 1.60 -11.36
CA GLN A 50 -20.85 0.75 -10.94
C GLN A 50 -20.60 1.09 -9.49
N LEU A 51 -21.16 0.29 -8.58
CA LEU A 51 -20.64 0.20 -7.22
C LEU A 51 -19.17 -0.14 -7.41
N ALA A 52 -18.32 0.89 -7.31
CA ALA A 52 -16.89 0.73 -7.19
C ALA A 52 -16.72 -0.39 -6.17
N ALA A 53 -16.07 -1.48 -6.59
CA ALA A 53 -15.86 -2.65 -5.77
C ALA A 53 -14.99 -2.23 -4.58
N ASP A 54 -15.64 -1.66 -3.58
CA ASP A 54 -15.02 -0.87 -2.53
C ASP A 54 -14.30 -1.84 -1.58
N ILE A 55 -12.98 -1.90 -1.74
CA ILE A 55 -11.93 -2.22 -0.73
C ILE A 55 -12.27 -3.40 0.22
N GLY A 56 -12.94 -4.43 -0.29
CA GLY A 56 -13.23 -5.61 0.54
C GLY A 56 -13.56 -6.89 -0.23
N VAL A 57 -13.25 -6.91 -1.53
CA VAL A 57 -13.49 -8.04 -2.43
C VAL A 57 -12.18 -8.61 -2.97
N THR A 58 -11.18 -8.78 -2.13
CA THR A 58 -9.95 -9.50 -2.52
C THR A 58 -9.60 -10.63 -1.57
N GLY A 59 -10.43 -10.92 -0.55
CA GLY A 59 -10.19 -12.09 0.31
C GLY A 59 -8.99 -11.98 1.25
N TYR A 60 -8.29 -10.85 1.33
CA TYR A 60 -7.15 -10.69 2.24
C TYR A 60 -7.63 -10.59 3.70
N PRO A 61 -7.16 -11.47 4.60
CA PRO A 61 -7.35 -11.24 6.04
C PRO A 61 -6.54 -10.01 6.47
N ALA A 62 -7.00 -9.27 7.48
CA ALA A 62 -6.23 -8.12 8.00
C ALA A 62 -4.86 -8.57 8.57
N SER A 63 -4.77 -9.84 8.99
CA SER A 63 -3.54 -10.52 9.42
C SER A 63 -2.59 -10.89 8.26
N GLY A 64 -3.02 -10.76 7.00
CA GLY A 64 -2.35 -11.32 5.82
C GLY A 64 -1.52 -10.32 5.02
N VAL A 65 -0.95 -9.31 5.68
CA VAL A 65 -0.10 -8.32 5.02
C VAL A 65 1.25 -8.94 4.68
N ASN A 66 1.58 -9.04 3.39
CA ASN A 66 2.88 -9.55 2.95
C ASN A 66 3.95 -8.44 3.02
N LEU A 67 4.53 -8.27 4.21
CA LEU A 67 5.55 -7.25 4.46
C LEU A 67 6.78 -7.41 3.55
N GLY A 68 7.17 -8.64 3.22
CA GLY A 68 8.31 -8.91 2.35
C GLY A 68 8.11 -8.33 0.96
N GLN A 69 6.97 -8.64 0.32
CA GLN A 69 6.70 -8.11 -1.03
C GLN A 69 6.48 -6.59 -1.04
N ILE A 70 5.85 -6.03 -0.01
CA ILE A 70 5.70 -4.57 0.12
C ILE A 70 7.07 -3.92 0.23
N LYS A 71 7.95 -4.48 1.08
CA LYS A 71 9.31 -4.01 1.24
C LYS A 71 10.08 -4.08 -0.08
N ASP A 72 10.08 -5.22 -0.74
CA ASP A 72 10.79 -5.41 -2.02
C ASP A 72 10.29 -4.43 -3.09
N ALA A 73 8.97 -4.20 -3.15
CA ALA A 73 8.39 -3.24 -4.09
C ALA A 73 8.82 -1.79 -3.79
N LEU A 74 8.86 -1.40 -2.51
CA LEU A 74 9.29 -0.07 -2.09
C LEU A 74 10.81 0.11 -2.25
N GLU A 75 11.63 -0.86 -1.88
CA GLU A 75 13.08 -0.81 -2.05
C GLU A 75 13.45 -0.75 -3.54
N GLY A 76 12.83 -1.58 -4.38
CA GLY A 76 13.03 -1.52 -5.84
C GLY A 76 12.55 -0.21 -6.46
N ALA A 77 11.45 0.38 -5.95
CA ALA A 77 10.97 1.67 -6.45
C ALA A 77 11.89 2.84 -6.06
N LEU A 78 12.55 2.73 -4.91
CA LEU A 78 13.42 3.76 -4.34
C LEU A 78 14.91 3.49 -4.56
N GLU A 79 15.27 2.44 -5.28
CA GLU A 79 16.65 2.02 -5.53
C GLU A 79 17.52 3.17 -6.08
N ARG A 80 16.95 3.98 -6.97
CA ARG A 80 17.61 5.13 -7.62
C ARG A 80 17.68 6.40 -6.77
N PHE A 81 17.01 6.41 -5.62
CA PHE A 81 16.98 7.58 -4.76
C PHE A 81 18.11 7.52 -3.74
N SER A 82 19.04 8.47 -3.81
CA SER A 82 19.98 8.70 -2.72
C SER A 82 19.24 9.19 -1.46
N MET A 83 19.84 9.04 -0.27
CA MET A 83 19.28 9.59 0.96
C MET A 83 19.12 11.12 0.88
N THR A 84 20.04 11.83 0.22
CA THR A 84 19.95 13.27 -0.02
C THR A 84 18.70 13.62 -0.83
N THR A 85 18.46 12.88 -1.92
CA THR A 85 17.29 13.07 -2.78
C THR A 85 15.99 12.74 -2.03
N LEU A 86 15.98 11.67 -1.22
CA LEU A 86 14.84 11.32 -0.38
C LEU A 86 14.50 12.43 0.61
N GLN A 87 15.49 12.99 1.29
CA GLN A 87 15.29 14.09 2.25
C GLN A 87 14.74 15.34 1.57
N ALA A 88 15.30 15.73 0.42
CA ALA A 88 14.87 16.92 -0.31
C ALA A 88 13.43 16.79 -0.83
N ARG A 89 13.00 15.58 -1.21
CA ARG A 89 11.72 15.32 -1.87
C ARG A 89 10.66 14.67 -0.98
N TRP A 90 10.98 14.43 0.29
CA TRP A 90 10.15 13.67 1.22
C TRP A 90 8.71 14.18 1.28
N GLU A 91 8.52 15.44 1.67
CA GLU A 91 7.20 16.05 1.80
C GLU A 91 6.59 16.48 0.46
N SER A 92 7.39 16.53 -0.61
CA SER A 92 6.91 16.95 -1.93
C SER A 92 6.17 15.83 -2.65
N ASP A 93 6.75 14.64 -2.73
CA ASP A 93 6.21 13.56 -3.56
C ASP A 93 6.52 12.15 -3.05
N VAL A 94 7.70 11.90 -2.47
CA VAL A 94 8.13 10.56 -2.02
C VAL A 94 7.17 9.99 -0.98
N ARG A 95 6.81 10.77 0.05
CA ARG A 95 5.89 10.30 1.09
C ARG A 95 4.54 9.90 0.53
N SER A 96 4.00 10.72 -0.38
CA SER A 96 2.71 10.45 -1.05
C SER A 96 2.79 9.19 -1.92
N PHE A 97 3.90 9.00 -2.64
CA PHE A 97 4.16 7.79 -3.42
C PHE A 97 4.19 6.54 -2.53
N VAL A 98 4.96 6.56 -1.45
CA VAL A 98 5.06 5.44 -0.49
C VAL A 98 3.69 5.08 0.08
N LEU A 99 2.94 6.08 0.56
CA LEU A 99 1.59 5.86 1.08
C LEU A 99 0.65 5.30 0.01
N SER A 100 0.78 5.74 -1.25
CA SER A 100 -0.02 5.21 -2.36
C SER A 100 0.25 3.74 -2.61
N VAL A 101 1.52 3.30 -2.55
CA VAL A 101 1.89 1.88 -2.63
C VAL A 101 1.24 1.11 -1.48
N LEU A 102 1.36 1.60 -0.24
CA LEU A 102 0.76 0.94 0.93
C LEU A 102 -0.76 0.83 0.82
N HIS A 103 -1.44 1.89 0.39
CA HIS A 103 -2.89 1.89 0.18
C HIS A 103 -3.34 0.90 -0.90
N ALA A 104 -2.56 0.75 -1.97
CA ALA A 104 -2.85 -0.22 -3.03
C ALA A 104 -2.65 -1.68 -2.57
N TRP A 105 -1.77 -1.91 -1.59
CA TRP A 105 -1.33 -3.26 -1.21
C TRP A 105 -1.93 -3.77 0.11
N VAL A 106 -2.35 -2.86 0.99
CA VAL A 106 -2.83 -3.17 2.34
C VAL A 106 -4.31 -2.83 2.44
N GLN A 107 -5.11 -3.83 2.78
CA GLN A 107 -6.54 -3.67 3.01
C GLN A 107 -6.88 -3.57 4.49
N ARG A 108 -8.05 -2.97 4.77
CA ARG A 108 -8.58 -2.83 6.14
C ARG A 108 -7.62 -2.12 7.11
N ALA A 109 -6.76 -1.26 6.56
CA ALA A 109 -5.90 -0.43 7.37
C ALA A 109 -6.76 0.60 8.13
N LYS A 110 -6.48 0.73 9.43
CA LYS A 110 -7.00 1.80 10.28
C LYS A 110 -6.03 2.98 10.31
N HIS A 111 -4.75 2.67 10.25
CA HIS A 111 -3.68 3.63 10.24
C HIS A 111 -2.54 3.15 9.35
N MET A 112 -1.92 4.09 8.65
CA MET A 112 -0.66 3.89 7.95
C MET A 112 0.21 5.11 8.19
N LYS A 113 1.49 4.87 8.50
CA LYS A 113 2.47 5.91 8.69
C LYS A 113 3.74 5.55 7.93
N ALA A 114 4.33 6.56 7.33
CA ALA A 114 5.65 6.48 6.75
C ALA A 114 6.43 7.70 7.27
N ASP A 115 7.58 7.45 7.88
CA ASP A 115 8.48 8.48 8.42
C ASP A 115 9.86 8.33 7.81
N LEU A 116 10.42 9.41 7.29
CA LEU A 116 11.81 9.43 6.85
C LEU A 116 12.73 9.44 8.07
N CYS A 117 13.70 8.54 8.07
CA CYS A 117 14.74 8.39 9.07
C CYS A 117 16.12 8.58 8.43
N ASP A 118 17.16 8.70 9.25
CA ASP A 118 18.55 8.92 8.77
C ASP A 118 19.06 7.86 7.77
N LYS A 119 18.48 6.65 7.82
CA LYS A 119 18.96 5.49 7.05
C LYS A 119 17.94 4.98 6.03
N GLY A 120 16.74 5.56 5.95
CA GLY A 120 15.67 5.01 5.12
C GLY A 120 14.30 5.48 5.59
N ILE A 121 13.28 4.65 5.38
CA ILE A 121 11.89 5.00 5.69
C ILE A 121 11.33 3.94 6.64
N ALA A 122 10.84 4.40 7.80
CA ALA A 122 10.12 3.57 8.74
C ALA A 122 8.64 3.53 8.36
N ILE A 123 8.09 2.33 8.23
CA ILE A 123 6.68 2.09 7.89
C ILE A 123 5.97 1.46 9.07
N GLU A 124 4.82 2.02 9.44
CA GLU A 124 3.90 1.47 10.43
C GLU A 124 2.53 1.28 9.80
N ILE A 125 1.94 0.10 10.02
CA ILE A 125 0.63 -0.28 9.47
C ILE A 125 -0.18 -0.89 10.59
N GLU A 126 -1.38 -0.36 10.78
CA GLU A 126 -2.37 -0.93 11.69
C GLU A 126 -3.54 -1.44 10.88
N THR A 127 -3.87 -2.73 11.01
CA THR A 127 -5.02 -3.34 10.37
C THR A 127 -5.96 -3.94 11.42
N GLN A 128 -7.24 -4.01 11.09
CA GLN A 128 -8.23 -4.61 11.98
C GLN A 128 -9.24 -5.45 11.19
N ASP A 129 -9.57 -6.61 11.74
CA ASP A 129 -10.72 -7.41 11.32
C ASP A 129 -11.47 -7.98 12.54
N ASP A 130 -12.45 -8.84 12.28
CA ASP A 130 -13.28 -9.45 13.31
C ASP A 130 -12.49 -10.36 14.27
N HIS A 131 -11.24 -10.71 13.95
CA HIS A 131 -10.40 -11.60 14.76
C HIS A 131 -9.39 -10.84 15.60
N GLY A 132 -9.08 -9.59 15.26
CA GLY A 132 -8.19 -8.81 16.07
C GLY A 132 -7.66 -7.55 15.40
N TYR A 133 -6.74 -6.94 16.13
CA TYR A 133 -6.00 -5.77 15.73
C TYR A 133 -4.54 -6.16 15.55
N TYR A 134 -3.96 -5.76 14.43
CA TYR A 134 -2.60 -6.12 14.05
C TYR A 134 -1.80 -4.84 13.80
N HIS A 135 -0.59 -4.82 14.33
CA HIS A 135 0.36 -3.74 14.12
C HIS A 135 1.62 -4.30 13.49
N TYR A 136 1.99 -3.77 12.33
CA TYR A 136 3.20 -4.13 11.60
C TYR A 136 4.13 -2.94 11.53
N ARG A 137 5.42 -3.20 11.70
CA ARG A 137 6.47 -2.21 11.53
C ARG A 137 7.66 -2.80 10.81
N PHE A 138 8.19 -2.08 9.82
CA PHE A 138 9.39 -2.47 9.08
C PHE A 138 10.06 -1.24 8.47
N ASP A 139 11.33 -1.42 8.07
CA ASP A 139 12.13 -0.37 7.46
C ASP A 139 12.40 -0.69 5.98
N VAL A 140 12.40 0.36 5.16
CA VAL A 140 12.72 0.36 3.72
C VAL A 140 14.01 1.15 3.52
N PHE A 141 14.98 0.57 2.83
CA PHE A 141 16.28 1.20 2.56
C PHE A 141 16.41 1.53 1.08
N SER A 142 16.90 2.72 0.74
CA SER A 142 17.25 3.07 -0.64
C SER A 142 18.69 2.70 -0.97
N GLY A 143 19.03 2.64 -2.26
CA GLY A 143 20.39 2.36 -2.73
C GLY A 143 20.89 0.93 -2.51
N ARG A 144 19.99 -0.02 -2.23
CA ARG A 144 20.27 -1.47 -2.26
C ARG A 144 19.76 -2.05 -3.57
N GLY A 145 20.59 -1.92 -4.61
CA GLY A 145 20.47 -2.60 -5.90
C GLY A 145 21.75 -3.32 -6.22
#